data_AF-A0A559KAH7-F1
#
_entry.id   AF-A0A559KAH7-F1
#
_cell.length_a   1.000
_cell.length_b   1.000
_cell.length_c   1.000
_cell.angle_alpha   90.00
_cell.angle_beta   90.00
_cell.angle_gamma   90.00
#
_symmetry.space_group_name_H-M   'P 1'
#
loop_
_entity.id
_entity.type
_entity.pdbx_description
1 polymer ?
#
loop_
_entity_poly.entity_id
_entity_poly.type
_entity_poly.pdbx_seq_one_letter_code
_entity_poly.pdbx_strand_id
1 'polypeptide(L)' 'MNLLTALVGIAGRSAYHATKHGVLGFTKSSALEYAAKGIRIKAVCPGIIETPMVASMLTT' A
#
# COMPACT_ATOMS: atom_id res chain seq x y z
N MET A 1 6.37 -1.83 -4.02
CA MET A 1 5.34 -1.01 -3.33
C MET A 1 4.01 -1.76 -3.39
N ASN A 2 3.79 -2.74 -2.50
CA ASN A 2 2.66 -3.68 -2.61
C ASN A 2 1.63 -3.42 -1.49
N LEU A 3 0.50 -2.81 -1.82
CA LEU A 3 -0.56 -2.48 -0.87
C LEU A 3 -1.52 -3.66 -0.62
N LEU A 4 -1.43 -4.75 -1.39
CA LEU A 4 -2.21 -5.98 -1.20
C LEU A 4 -1.96 -6.61 0.18
N THR A 5 -0.74 -6.44 0.70
CA THR A 5 -0.34 -6.85 2.05
C THR A 5 -1.11 -6.16 3.18
N ALA A 6 -1.80 -5.06 2.89
CA ALA A 6 -2.73 -4.44 3.85
C ALA A 6 -4.00 -5.28 4.04
N LEU A 7 -4.40 -6.07 3.04
CA LEU A 7 -5.58 -6.95 3.10
C LEU A 7 -5.20 -8.40 3.44
N VAL A 8 -4.00 -8.85 3.05
CA VAL A 8 -3.52 -10.21 3.27
C VAL A 8 -2.25 -10.19 4.12
N GLY A 9 -2.29 -10.84 5.29
CA GLY A 9 -1.18 -10.93 6.24
C GLY A 9 -0.08 -11.89 5.79
N ILE A 10 1.18 -11.53 6.03
CA ILE A 10 2.37 -12.36 5.80
C ILE A 10 3.21 -12.30 7.08
N ALA A 11 3.55 -13.47 7.62
CA ALA A 11 4.37 -13.58 8.83
C ALA A 11 5.75 -12.94 8.62
N GLY A 12 6.27 -12.27 9.65
CA GLY A 12 7.60 -11.63 9.62
C GLY A 12 7.66 -10.25 8.96
N ARG A 13 6.53 -9.67 8.51
CA ARG A 13 6.49 -8.35 7.85
C ARG A 13 5.51 -7.36 8.49
N SER A 14 5.26 -7.47 9.80
CA SER A 14 4.26 -6.65 10.52
C SER A 14 4.40 -5.13 10.30
N ALA A 15 5.61 -4.58 10.37
CA ALA A 15 5.87 -3.16 10.14
C ALA A 15 5.54 -2.71 8.71
N TYR A 16 5.85 -3.55 7.71
CA TYR A 16 5.49 -3.28 6.32
C TYR A 16 3.96 -3.26 6.17
N HIS A 17 3.27 -4.23 6.76
CA HIS A 17 1.82 -4.35 6.70
C HIS A 17 1.12 -3.17 7.38
N ALA A 18 1.57 -2.78 8.58
CA ALA A 18 1.07 -1.61 9.30
C ALA A 18 1.21 -0.33 8.48
N THR A 19 2.37 -0.12 7.86
CA THR A 19 2.60 1.04 7.00
C THR A 19 1.67 1.05 5.79
N LYS A 20 1.44 -0.11 5.15
CA LYS A 20 0.55 -0.24 3.98
C LYS A 20 -0.92 -0.02 4.35
N HIS A 21 -1.33 -0.46 5.54
CA HIS A 21 -2.66 -0.17 6.10
C HIS A 21 -2.82 1.33 6.41
N GLY A 22 -1.77 1.96 6.95
CA GLY A 22 -1.73 3.41 7.20
C GLY A 22 -1.93 4.25 5.93
N VAL A 23 -1.33 3.85 4.81
CA VAL A 23 -1.52 4.53 3.51
C VAL A 23 -2.99 4.49 3.05
N LEU A 24 -3.70 3.38 3.29
CA LEU A 24 -5.14 3.28 2.97
C LEU A 24 -5.97 4.23 3.83
N GLY A 25 -5.70 4.28 5.14
CA GLY A 25 -6.37 5.19 6.07
C GLY A 25 -6.12 6.66 5.71
N PHE A 26 -4.85 7.01 5.47
CA PHE A 26 -4.44 8.35 5.05
C PHE A 26 -5.14 8.78 3.76
N THR A 27 -5.14 7.92 2.75
CA THR A 27 -5.80 8.20 1.46
C THR A 27 -7.27 8.50 1.65
N LYS A 28 -7.98 7.76 2.52
CA LYS A 28 -9.41 8.00 2.79
C LYS A 28 -9.63 9.33 3.52
N SER A 29 -8.83 9.64 4.54
CA SER A 29 -8.95 10.92 5.27
C SER A 29 -8.70 12.10 4.34
N SER A 30 -7.59 12.07 3.61
CA SER A 30 -7.26 13.13 2.66
C SER A 30 -8.29 13.22 1.53
N ALA A 31 -8.83 12.10 1.03
CA ALA A 31 -9.90 12.16 0.04
C ALA A 31 -11.13 12.92 0.53
N LEU A 32 -11.51 12.78 1.81
CA LEU A 32 -12.63 13.51 2.42
C LEU A 32 -12.29 15.00 2.62
N GLU A 33 -11.10 15.32 3.12
CA GLU A 33 -10.65 16.70 3.33
C GLU A 33 -10.58 17.50 2.02
N TYR A 34 -10.17 16.85 0.94
CA TYR A 34 -9.98 17.47 -0.37
C TYR A 34 -11.21 17.34 -1.28
N ALA A 35 -12.25 16.60 -0.88
CA ALA A 35 -13.48 16.46 -1.64
C ALA A 35 -14.18 17.81 -1.88
N ALA A 36 -14.22 18.67 -0.87
CA ALA A 36 -14.82 20.01 -0.98
C ALA A 36 -14.08 20.92 -1.98
N LYS A 37 -12.81 20.61 -2.29
CA LYS A 37 -11.98 21.32 -3.27
C LYS A 37 -12.05 20.69 -4.67
N GLY A 38 -12.91 19.70 -4.88
CA GLY A 38 -13.03 18.96 -6.15
C GLY A 38 -11.83 18.06 -6.46
N ILE A 39 -10.93 17.83 -5.50
CA ILE A 39 -9.72 17.02 -5.69
C ILE A 39 -10.02 15.59 -5.25
N ARG A 40 -9.73 14.63 -6.14
CA ARG A 40 -9.91 13.19 -5.85
C ARG A 40 -8.57 12.55 -5.55
N ILE A 41 -8.47 11.89 -4.41
CA ILE A 41 -7.27 11.15 -4.00
C ILE A 41 -7.60 9.66 -4.02
N LYS A 42 -6.75 8.86 -4.69
CA LYS A 42 -6.88 7.41 -4.76
C LYS A 42 -5.53 6.75 -4.52
N ALA A 43 -5.55 5.64 -3.80
CA ALA A 43 -4.42 4.73 -3.69
C ALA A 43 -4.61 3.57 -4.66
N VAL A 44 -3.57 3.24 -5.42
CA VAL A 44 -3.51 2.01 -6.20
C VAL A 44 -2.84 0.95 -5.34
N CYS A 45 -3.37 -0.27 -5.36
CA CYS A 45 -2.84 -1.42 -4.63
C CYS A 45 -2.21 -2.41 -5.62
N PRO A 46 -0.94 -2.22 -6.04
CA PRO A 46 -0.27 -3.22 -6.84
C PRO A 46 -0.09 -4.49 -6.01
N GLY A 47 -0.24 -5.65 -6.64
CA GLY A 47 0.18 -6.92 -6.08
C GLY A 47 1.70 -7.08 -6.13
N ILE A 48 2.15 -8.32 -6.15
CA ILE A 48 3.56 -8.62 -6.43
C ILE A 48 3.79 -8.30 -7.91
N ILE A 49 4.65 -7.33 -8.18
CA ILE A 49 5.04 -6.94 -9.54
C ILE A 49 6.50 -7.32 -9.71
N GLU A 50 6.81 -7.99 -10.82
CA GLU A 50 8.18 -8.30 -11.22
C GLU A 50 8.96 -6.99 -11.37
N THR A 51 9.80 -6.75 -10.38
CA THR A 51 10.71 -5.63 -10.30
C THR A 51 12.04 -6.18 -9.81
N PRO A 52 13.17 -5.50 -10.09
CA PRO A 52 14.48 -5.94 -9.59
C PRO A 52 14.51 -6.17 -8.06
N MET A 53 13.69 -5.43 -7.32
CA MET A 53 13.49 -5.58 -5.87
C MET A 53 12.82 -6.91 -5.48
N VAL A 54 11.91 -7.44 -6.30
CA VAL A 54 11.26 -8.74 -6.05
C VAL A 54 12.19 -9.88 -6.46
N ALA A 55 12.94 -9.70 -7.56
CA ALA A 55 13.93 -10.68 -7.99
C ALA A 55 15.00 -10.92 -6.91
N SER A 56 15.50 -9.86 -6.25
CA SER A 56 16.46 -10.01 -5.15
C SER A 56 15.89 -10.67 -3.88
N MET A 57 14.55 -10.71 -3.72
CA MET A 57 13.91 -11.41 -2.62
C MET A 57 13.69 -12.91 -2.88
N LEU A 58 13.78 -13.38 -4.14
CA LEU A 58 13.62 -14.79 -4.50
C LEU A 58 14.96 -15.55 -4.56
N THR A 59 16.09 -14.85 -4.68
CA THR A 59 17.43 -15.46 -4.83
C THR A 59 18.13 -15.74 -3.50
N THR A 60 17.40 -16.08 -2.44
CA THR A 60 17.95 -16.57 -1.15
C THR A 60 17.61 -18.04 -0.99
#